data_AF-C4YC30-F1
#
_entry.id   AF-C4YC30-F1
#
_cell.length_a   1.000
_cell.length_b   1.000
_cell.length_c   1.000
_cell.angle_alpha   90.00
_cell.angle_beta   90.00
_cell.angle_gamma   90.00
#
_symmetry.space_group_name_H-M   'P 1'
#
loop_
_entity.id
_entity.type
_entity.pdbx_description
1 polymer ?
#
loop_
_entity_poly.entity_id
_entity_poly.type
_entity_poly.pdbx_seq_one_letter_code
_entity_poly.pdbx_strand_id
1 'polypeptide(L)'
;MTQAFDAKGAVDTLYMFSCTLLLFSVVFGLSLFYSGLIQRRSSFTMLAIPMFLAALVFVDWYIWGYSLCYGSSSNHFIGSLKFAVLREIRSTGQDIYSTPRGDILAVVHFLFNGMMKVITVVITFPACIAERGRILPMLVFLFFWSTIVYNPVTYWIWNRNGWLSTERNSIPVLDFAGGNCIHIVGGFTGLVYSYYLGPRNPKILENYRSSSNANMVIGTVFTVYGWCGFIAGCDFKFSATTFYIIINTLLCASCAGISWSFIDYYNSATPLDGNIHDGNSSNSTTADGHLVPVSKKRCMSIISFCSGLISGLVVFTPCGGYLSTDISFWKSIVCGLVGGITGNMATRVKYWLGIDDALDVFAVHGICGIVGSLLVGVFADDLYNSKGGWVTHHWVQMGYQVLAVVVVSAYVCVVSLFLLYVVDIIPGLHLRIDKDFNRRMMANQNSDTESGENKEYSTRYELAELMGTDWYEFRGEYTMDFMEFIRSLNPNDYVEEVESKEHSGYQAETSDSIQDLRKRSA
;
A
#
# COMPACT_ATOMS: atom_id res chain seq x y z
N MET A 1 22.83 -5.72 40.14
CA MET A 1 24.04 -5.13 39.54
C MET A 1 23.60 -4.54 38.21
N THR A 2 23.25 -3.26 38.20
CA THR A 2 22.82 -2.54 36.99
C THR A 2 23.99 -2.49 36.03
N GLN A 3 23.96 -3.31 34.99
CA GLN A 3 24.93 -3.21 33.91
C GLN A 3 24.77 -1.79 33.34
N ALA A 4 25.78 -0.96 33.50
CA ALA A 4 25.81 0.35 32.85
C ALA A 4 25.53 0.10 31.36
N PHE A 5 24.56 0.82 30.80
CA PHE A 5 24.27 0.74 29.39
C PHE A 5 25.53 1.15 28.63
N ASP A 6 26.20 0.18 28.03
CA ASP A 6 27.51 0.38 27.39
C ASP A 6 27.39 1.40 26.26
N ALA A 7 28.46 2.16 26.00
CA ALA A 7 28.50 3.22 25.00
C ALA A 7 28.06 2.69 23.62
N LYS A 8 28.41 1.44 23.30
CA LYS A 8 27.94 0.76 22.08
C LYS A 8 26.41 0.62 22.06
N GLY A 9 25.80 0.16 23.14
CA GLY A 9 24.35 0.03 23.26
C GLY A 9 23.63 1.37 23.12
N ALA A 10 24.23 2.46 23.63
CA ALA A 10 23.73 3.82 23.46
C ALA A 10 23.76 4.30 22.01
N VAL A 11 24.85 4.06 21.30
CA VAL A 11 24.97 4.39 19.88
C VAL A 11 23.97 3.58 19.05
N ASP A 12 23.89 2.26 19.27
CA ASP A 12 22.96 1.38 18.55
C ASP A 12 21.49 1.80 18.80
N THR A 13 21.17 2.19 20.03
CA THR A 13 19.83 2.68 20.38
C THR A 13 19.49 4.03 19.77
N LEU A 14 20.41 5.00 19.78
CA LEU A 14 20.20 6.29 19.12
C LEU A 14 20.06 6.14 17.60
N TYR A 15 20.84 5.22 17.02
CA TYR A 15 20.73 4.85 15.62
C TYR A 15 19.35 4.29 15.29
N MET A 16 18.85 3.35 16.11
CA MET A 16 17.52 2.77 15.92
C MET A 16 16.40 3.79 16.11
N PHE A 17 16.54 4.70 17.06
CA PHE A 17 15.60 5.82 17.22
C PHE A 17 15.58 6.70 15.97
N SER A 18 16.74 7.05 15.41
CA SER A 18 16.84 7.79 14.15
C SER A 18 16.18 7.04 12.98
N CYS A 19 16.43 5.73 12.84
CA CYS A 19 15.79 4.91 11.82
C CYS A 19 14.27 4.87 11.97
N THR A 20 13.78 4.82 13.21
CA THR A 20 12.34 4.86 13.51
C THR A 20 11.72 6.19 13.07
N LEU A 21 12.38 7.33 13.31
CA LEU A 21 11.88 8.64 12.88
C LEU A 21 11.75 8.74 11.36
N LEU A 22 12.67 8.12 10.61
CA LEU A 22 12.59 8.04 9.15
C LEU A 22 11.34 7.28 8.66
N LEU A 23 10.78 6.35 9.45
CA LEU A 23 9.59 5.59 9.07
C LEU A 23 8.33 6.45 8.99
N PHE A 24 8.26 7.56 9.73
CA PHE A 24 7.17 8.52 9.58
C PHE A 24 7.19 9.19 8.19
N SER A 25 8.39 9.39 7.61
CA SER A 25 8.52 9.87 6.23
C SER A 25 7.99 8.86 5.21
N VAL A 26 8.09 7.55 5.47
CA VAL A 26 7.47 6.52 4.61
C VAL A 26 5.95 6.62 4.66
N VAL A 27 5.36 6.76 5.85
CA VAL A 27 3.91 6.91 6.02
C VAL A 27 3.40 8.12 5.25
N PHE A 28 4.03 9.28 5.44
CA PHE A 28 3.65 10.50 4.73
C PHE A 28 3.91 10.41 3.22
N GLY A 29 5.05 9.83 2.84
CA GLY A 29 5.45 9.65 1.45
C GLY A 29 4.48 8.79 0.65
N LEU A 30 4.08 7.64 1.19
CA LEU A 30 3.11 6.76 0.55
C LEU A 30 1.71 7.39 0.47
N SER A 31 1.31 8.15 1.49
CA SER A 31 0.03 8.87 1.49
C SER A 31 -0.02 9.89 0.33
N LEU A 32 1.05 10.65 0.12
CA LEU A 32 1.17 11.57 -1.03
C LEU A 32 1.27 10.83 -2.36
N PHE A 33 1.99 9.69 -2.39
CA PHE A 33 2.16 8.87 -3.59
C PHE A 33 0.82 8.35 -4.11
N TYR A 34 0.03 7.67 -3.26
CA TYR A 34 -1.29 7.17 -3.64
C TYR A 34 -2.29 8.29 -3.94
N SER A 35 -2.24 9.37 -3.17
CA SER A 35 -3.04 10.57 -3.44
C SER A 35 -2.80 11.13 -4.83
N GLY A 36 -1.55 11.16 -5.30
CA GLY A 36 -1.14 11.62 -6.62
C GLY A 36 -1.48 10.65 -7.76
N LEU A 37 -1.44 9.34 -7.50
CA LEU A 37 -1.73 8.31 -8.49
C LEU A 37 -3.21 8.25 -8.87
N ILE A 38 -4.10 8.35 -7.90
CA ILE A 38 -5.55 8.18 -8.10
C ILE A 38 -6.20 9.41 -8.76
N GLN A 39 -7.50 9.34 -9.08
CA GLN A 39 -8.21 10.47 -9.65
C GLN A 39 -8.49 11.58 -8.63
N ARG A 40 -8.62 12.82 -9.13
CA ARG A 40 -8.79 14.02 -8.31
C ARG A 40 -9.96 13.94 -7.31
N ARG A 41 -11.04 13.22 -7.65
CA ARG A 41 -12.25 13.05 -6.81
C ARG A 41 -12.08 12.11 -5.60
N SER A 42 -10.98 11.38 -5.53
CA SER A 42 -10.67 10.44 -4.44
C SER A 42 -9.28 10.70 -3.84
N SER A 43 -8.66 11.82 -4.24
CA SER A 43 -7.27 12.14 -3.91
C SER A 43 -7.10 12.50 -2.44
N PHE A 44 -8.12 13.08 -1.80
CA PHE A 44 -8.07 13.40 -0.37
C PHE A 44 -8.18 12.14 0.48
N THR A 45 -9.09 11.21 0.15
CA THR A 45 -9.22 9.91 0.84
C THR A 45 -7.89 9.16 0.82
N MET A 46 -7.21 9.13 -0.33
CA MET A 46 -5.91 8.45 -0.47
C MET A 46 -4.78 9.12 0.33
N LEU A 47 -4.92 10.39 0.69
CA LEU A 47 -4.00 11.08 1.60
C LEU A 47 -4.38 10.82 3.08
N ALA A 48 -5.66 10.96 3.42
CA ALA A 48 -6.16 10.96 4.78
C ALA A 48 -6.21 9.57 5.42
N ILE A 49 -6.63 8.54 4.67
CA ILE A 49 -6.77 7.16 5.16
C ILE A 49 -5.47 6.61 5.72
N PRO A 50 -4.37 6.57 4.96
CA PRO A 50 -3.13 6.01 5.49
C PRO A 50 -2.65 6.71 6.78
N MET A 51 -2.85 8.03 6.90
CA MET A 51 -2.54 8.76 8.14
C MET A 51 -3.47 8.37 9.30
N PHE A 52 -4.77 8.26 9.06
CA PHE A 52 -5.75 7.85 10.06
C PHE A 52 -5.51 6.40 10.53
N LEU A 53 -5.24 5.49 9.59
CA LEU A 53 -4.94 4.09 9.89
C LEU A 53 -3.64 3.92 10.66
N ALA A 54 -2.64 4.76 10.41
CA ALA A 54 -1.38 4.74 11.15
C ALA A 54 -1.62 4.89 12.67
N ALA A 55 -2.49 5.83 13.08
CA ALA A 55 -2.83 6.03 14.48
C ALA A 55 -3.57 4.81 15.07
N LEU A 56 -4.60 4.31 14.38
CA LEU A 56 -5.39 3.18 14.86
C LEU A 56 -4.57 1.89 15.02
N VAL A 57 -3.71 1.61 14.05
CA VAL A 57 -2.91 0.37 14.04
C VAL A 57 -1.79 0.43 15.06
N PHE A 58 -1.26 1.63 15.37
CA PHE A 58 -0.31 1.78 16.46
C PHE A 58 -0.96 1.51 17.83
N VAL A 59 -2.25 1.84 18.00
CA VAL A 59 -3.03 1.45 19.19
C VAL A 59 -3.23 -0.06 19.25
N ASP A 60 -3.60 -0.72 18.14
CA ASP A 60 -3.67 -2.19 18.06
C ASP A 60 -2.31 -2.86 18.40
N TRP A 61 -1.21 -2.29 17.90
CA TRP A 61 0.14 -2.73 18.20
C TRP A 61 0.45 -2.69 19.70
N TYR A 62 0.08 -1.59 20.35
CA TYR A 62 0.23 -1.40 21.79
C TYR A 62 -0.62 -2.37 22.61
N ILE A 63 -1.90 -2.54 22.26
CA ILE A 63 -2.83 -3.39 23.02
C ILE A 63 -2.34 -4.84 23.05
N TRP A 64 -2.05 -5.42 21.88
CA TRP A 64 -1.59 -6.81 21.81
C TRP A 64 -0.67 -7.14 20.62
N GLY A 65 -0.58 -6.29 19.60
CA GLY A 65 0.06 -6.67 18.34
C GLY A 65 1.54 -7.02 18.52
N TYR A 66 2.27 -6.23 19.32
CA TYR A 66 3.65 -6.55 19.66
C TYR A 66 3.76 -7.91 20.37
N SER A 67 2.85 -8.19 21.29
CA SER A 67 2.85 -9.43 22.05
C SER A 67 2.59 -10.64 21.16
N LEU A 68 1.65 -10.55 20.23
CA LEU A 68 1.33 -11.65 19.32
C LEU A 68 2.45 -11.89 18.28
N CYS A 69 3.24 -10.88 17.94
CA CYS A 69 4.39 -11.02 17.04
C CYS A 69 5.67 -11.49 17.77
N TYR A 70 5.95 -10.95 18.95
CA TYR A 70 7.25 -11.08 19.61
C TYR A 70 7.22 -11.78 20.98
N GLY A 71 6.04 -12.06 21.53
CA GLY A 71 5.88 -12.81 22.78
C GLY A 71 6.23 -14.29 22.61
N SER A 72 6.96 -14.86 23.57
CA SER A 72 7.23 -16.30 23.59
C SER A 72 5.94 -17.10 23.80
N SER A 73 5.84 -18.26 23.16
CA SER A 73 4.67 -19.14 23.22
C SER A 73 5.10 -20.61 23.17
N SER A 74 4.24 -21.52 23.61
CA SER A 74 4.46 -22.96 23.49
C SER A 74 4.26 -23.47 22.05
N ASN A 75 3.52 -22.74 21.23
CA ASN A 75 3.30 -23.02 19.82
C ASN A 75 4.25 -22.21 18.93
N HIS A 76 4.30 -22.53 17.63
CA HIS A 76 5.21 -21.91 16.67
C HIS A 76 4.52 -21.01 15.63
N PHE A 77 3.24 -20.70 15.87
CA PHE A 77 2.38 -20.01 14.91
C PHE A 77 1.92 -18.63 15.39
N ILE A 78 1.82 -18.39 16.70
CA ILE A 78 1.42 -17.10 17.26
C ILE A 78 1.98 -16.90 18.67
N GLY A 79 2.32 -15.65 19.00
CA GLY A 79 2.84 -15.25 20.29
C GLY A 79 1.79 -15.29 21.41
N SER A 80 2.26 -15.22 22.65
CA SER A 80 1.40 -15.08 23.83
C SER A 80 0.96 -13.63 24.05
N LEU A 81 0.09 -13.39 25.04
CA LEU A 81 -0.28 -12.04 25.49
C LEU A 81 0.67 -11.46 26.56
N LYS A 82 1.90 -12.00 26.66
CA LYS A 82 2.90 -11.59 27.65
C LYS A 82 3.15 -10.08 27.68
N PHE A 83 3.34 -9.48 26.50
CA PHE A 83 3.67 -8.07 26.29
C PHE A 83 2.45 -7.19 25.96
N ALA A 84 1.23 -7.69 26.13
CA ALA A 84 0.02 -6.91 25.90
C ALA A 84 0.05 -5.63 26.76
N VAL A 85 -0.25 -4.47 26.17
CA VAL A 85 -0.23 -3.17 26.86
C VAL A 85 1.16 -2.88 27.46
N LEU A 86 2.23 -3.30 26.76
CA LEU A 86 3.63 -3.23 27.20
C LEU A 86 3.90 -3.89 28.56
N ARG A 87 3.08 -4.87 28.96
CA ARG A 87 3.31 -5.65 30.18
C ARG A 87 4.70 -6.31 30.12
N GLU A 88 5.40 -6.31 31.25
CA GLU A 88 6.79 -6.75 31.42
C GLU A 88 7.88 -5.88 30.78
N ILE A 89 7.61 -5.18 29.67
CA ILE A 89 8.59 -4.26 29.05
C ILE A 89 8.62 -2.91 29.78
N ARG A 90 7.47 -2.48 30.33
CA ARG A 90 7.31 -1.18 30.99
C ARG A 90 8.09 -1.02 32.31
N SER A 91 8.34 -2.11 33.03
CA SER A 91 8.83 -2.06 34.42
C SER A 91 10.32 -1.80 34.55
N THR A 92 11.09 -2.19 33.54
CA THR A 92 12.56 -2.07 33.56
C THR A 92 13.04 -0.98 32.59
N GLY A 93 12.39 -0.80 31.44
CA GLY A 93 12.80 0.15 30.39
C GLY A 93 14.20 -0.09 29.81
N GLN A 94 14.89 -1.11 30.33
CA GLN A 94 16.29 -1.46 30.07
C GLN A 94 16.42 -2.91 29.58
N ASP A 95 15.31 -3.62 29.39
CA ASP A 95 15.32 -4.97 28.83
C ASP A 95 15.94 -4.94 27.43
N ILE A 96 16.86 -5.86 27.18
CA ILE A 96 17.57 -5.98 25.91
C ILE A 96 16.87 -7.04 25.05
N TYR A 97 16.57 -6.67 23.81
CA TYR A 97 16.17 -7.59 22.75
C TYR A 97 17.37 -7.91 21.87
N SER A 98 17.90 -9.12 22.02
CA SER A 98 19.05 -9.61 21.25
C SER A 98 18.66 -10.26 19.93
N THR A 99 19.49 -10.11 18.91
CA THR A 99 19.35 -10.84 17.64
C THR A 99 20.74 -11.17 17.11
N PRO A 100 20.85 -12.07 16.11
CA PRO A 100 22.10 -12.23 15.35
C PRO A 100 22.61 -10.94 14.69
N ARG A 101 21.78 -9.88 14.60
CA ARG A 101 22.11 -8.62 13.95
C ARG A 101 22.64 -7.59 14.94
N GLY A 102 22.04 -7.50 16.13
CA GLY A 102 22.46 -6.61 17.21
C GLY A 102 21.60 -6.73 18.47
N ASP A 103 22.03 -6.03 19.53
CA ASP A 103 21.36 -5.93 20.82
C ASP A 103 20.80 -4.51 20.99
N ILE A 104 19.48 -4.39 21.17
CA ILE A 104 18.81 -3.09 21.33
C ILE A 104 17.84 -3.12 22.50
N LEU A 105 17.43 -1.95 22.99
CA LEU A 105 16.37 -1.89 23.99
C LEU A 105 15.05 -2.43 23.44
N ALA A 106 14.36 -3.27 24.22
CA ALA A 106 13.09 -3.87 23.85
C ALA A 106 12.00 -2.83 23.54
N VAL A 107 12.02 -1.67 24.21
CA VAL A 107 11.12 -0.54 23.92
C VAL A 107 11.38 0.05 22.54
N VAL A 108 12.64 0.10 22.11
CA VAL A 108 13.02 0.60 20.78
C VAL A 108 12.63 -0.42 19.71
N HIS A 109 12.83 -1.70 20.00
CA HIS A 109 12.33 -2.79 19.16
C HIS A 109 10.81 -2.74 18.99
N PHE A 110 10.06 -2.46 20.07
CA PHE A 110 8.62 -2.23 20.04
C PHE A 110 8.25 -1.07 19.11
N LEU A 111 8.91 0.08 19.25
CA LEU A 111 8.58 1.27 18.48
C LEU A 111 8.90 1.09 16.99
N PHE A 112 10.11 0.61 16.67
CA PHE A 112 10.54 0.39 15.28
C PHE A 112 9.63 -0.59 14.54
N ASN A 113 9.37 -1.76 15.14
CA ASN A 113 8.51 -2.77 14.51
C ASN A 113 7.03 -2.39 14.48
N GLY A 114 6.58 -1.55 15.42
CA GLY A 114 5.24 -0.94 15.36
C GLY A 114 5.07 -0.08 14.11
N MET A 115 6.10 0.70 13.76
CA MET A 115 6.11 1.47 12.53
C MET A 115 6.17 0.59 11.28
N MET A 116 6.85 -0.56 11.31
CA MET A 116 6.83 -1.53 10.21
C MET A 116 5.41 -2.07 9.94
N LYS A 117 4.66 -2.36 11.01
CA LYS A 117 3.24 -2.75 10.92
C LYS A 117 2.38 -1.63 10.36
N VAL A 118 2.56 -0.40 10.85
CA VAL A 118 1.88 0.79 10.34
C VAL A 118 2.13 0.96 8.84
N ILE A 119 3.37 0.83 8.38
CA ILE A 119 3.71 0.93 6.96
C ILE A 119 3.03 -0.17 6.14
N THR A 120 2.97 -1.40 6.66
CA THR A 120 2.23 -2.49 5.99
C THR A 120 0.78 -2.11 5.73
N VAL A 121 0.12 -1.50 6.73
CA VAL A 121 -1.27 -1.06 6.59
C VAL A 121 -1.39 0.12 5.63
N VAL A 122 -0.47 1.09 5.70
CA VAL A 122 -0.42 2.25 4.81
C VAL A 122 -0.21 1.85 3.35
N ILE A 123 0.54 0.78 3.08
CA ILE A 123 0.70 0.20 1.74
C ILE A 123 -0.61 -0.47 1.28
N THR A 124 -1.24 -1.24 2.17
CA THR A 124 -2.29 -2.20 1.79
C THR A 124 -3.65 -1.56 1.64
N PHE A 125 -4.07 -0.79 2.64
CA PHE A 125 -5.48 -0.41 2.81
C PHE A 125 -5.96 0.72 1.89
N PRO A 126 -5.12 1.67 1.44
CA PRO A 126 -5.52 2.58 0.37
C PRO A 126 -5.97 1.83 -0.90
N ALA A 127 -5.29 0.74 -1.27
CA ALA A 127 -5.67 -0.08 -2.43
C ALA A 127 -6.97 -0.85 -2.21
N CYS A 128 -7.26 -1.26 -0.98
CA CYS A 128 -8.50 -1.93 -0.63
C CYS A 128 -9.73 -1.03 -0.89
N ILE A 129 -9.66 0.28 -0.64
CA ILE A 129 -10.82 1.17 -0.76
C ILE A 129 -10.87 2.02 -2.03
N ALA A 130 -9.77 2.06 -2.79
CA ALA A 130 -9.58 2.94 -3.94
C ALA A 130 -10.85 3.09 -4.82
N GLU A 131 -11.47 4.26 -4.72
CA GLU A 131 -12.64 4.75 -5.49
C GLU A 131 -13.97 4.01 -5.32
N ARG A 132 -14.03 2.90 -4.55
CA ARG A 132 -15.27 2.11 -4.41
C ARG A 132 -15.50 1.43 -3.07
N GLY A 133 -14.53 1.45 -2.16
CA GLY A 133 -14.67 0.87 -0.84
C GLY A 133 -15.34 1.83 0.15
N ARG A 134 -15.83 1.26 1.26
CA ARG A 134 -16.34 1.99 2.43
C ARG A 134 -15.34 1.91 3.60
N ILE A 135 -15.19 2.98 4.38
CA ILE A 135 -14.18 3.04 5.46
C ILE A 135 -14.55 2.12 6.61
N LEU A 136 -15.77 2.20 7.13
CA LEU A 136 -16.15 1.45 8.34
C LEU A 136 -15.97 -0.08 8.20
N PRO A 137 -16.46 -0.73 7.12
CA PRO A 137 -16.19 -2.15 6.87
C PRO A 137 -14.70 -2.47 6.74
N MET A 138 -13.95 -1.60 6.06
CA MET A 138 -12.51 -1.74 5.93
C MET A 138 -11.80 -1.69 7.29
N LEU A 139 -12.24 -0.83 8.22
CA LEU A 139 -11.68 -0.76 9.58
C LEU A 139 -11.96 -2.03 10.39
N VAL A 140 -13.16 -2.59 10.27
CA VAL A 140 -13.51 -3.87 10.93
C VAL A 140 -12.65 -4.99 10.34
N PHE A 141 -12.53 -5.07 9.02
CA PHE A 141 -11.64 -6.01 8.35
C PHE A 141 -10.18 -5.83 8.80
N LEU A 142 -9.67 -4.58 8.85
CA LEU A 142 -8.33 -4.24 9.29
C LEU A 142 -8.03 -4.77 10.70
N PHE A 143 -8.94 -4.58 11.65
CA PHE A 143 -8.76 -5.02 13.04
C PHE A 143 -8.54 -6.54 13.13
N PHE A 144 -9.39 -7.32 12.46
CA PHE A 144 -9.25 -8.77 12.44
C PHE A 144 -8.05 -9.22 11.62
N TRP A 145 -7.87 -8.66 10.42
CA TRP A 145 -6.72 -8.92 9.54
C TRP A 145 -5.39 -8.65 10.25
N SER A 146 -5.30 -7.54 10.98
CA SER A 146 -4.13 -7.19 11.78
C SER A 146 -3.79 -8.27 12.81
N THR A 147 -4.83 -8.86 13.43
CA THR A 147 -4.70 -9.83 14.50
C THR A 147 -4.38 -11.24 13.99
N ILE A 148 -5.04 -11.70 12.92
CA ILE A 148 -4.96 -13.09 12.46
C ILE A 148 -4.22 -13.27 11.12
N VAL A 149 -3.90 -12.20 10.40
CA VAL A 149 -3.10 -12.27 9.16
C VAL A 149 -1.70 -11.72 9.41
N TYR A 150 -1.59 -10.44 9.75
CA TYR A 150 -0.29 -9.80 9.94
C TYR A 150 0.49 -10.42 11.11
N ASN A 151 -0.09 -10.44 12.32
CA ASN A 151 0.65 -10.88 13.51
C ASN A 151 1.18 -12.33 13.40
N PRO A 152 0.40 -13.33 12.91
CA PRO A 152 0.92 -14.68 12.73
C PRO A 152 2.06 -14.76 11.70
N VAL A 153 1.92 -14.12 10.53
CA VAL A 153 2.99 -14.14 9.51
C VAL A 153 4.27 -13.51 10.06
N THR A 154 4.15 -12.36 10.75
CA THR A 154 5.28 -11.74 11.44
C THR A 154 5.89 -12.68 12.49
N TYR A 155 5.06 -13.37 13.27
CA TYR A 155 5.53 -14.36 14.24
C TYR A 155 6.31 -15.49 13.56
N TRP A 156 5.83 -16.03 12.44
CA TRP A 156 6.46 -17.17 11.77
C TRP A 156 7.90 -16.88 11.35
N ILE A 157 8.14 -15.64 10.90
CA ILE A 157 9.39 -15.25 10.23
C ILE A 157 10.33 -14.49 11.17
N TRP A 158 9.81 -13.58 12.00
CA TRP A 158 10.64 -12.69 12.82
C TRP A 158 10.67 -13.02 14.31
N ASN A 159 9.77 -13.88 14.80
CA ASN A 159 9.90 -14.39 16.16
C ASN A 159 10.96 -15.49 16.22
N ARG A 160 11.78 -15.54 17.26
CA ARG A 160 12.78 -16.60 17.46
C ARG A 160 12.18 -18.02 17.49
N ASN A 161 10.93 -18.14 17.94
CA ASN A 161 10.20 -19.39 18.04
C ASN A 161 9.28 -19.67 16.84
N GLY A 162 9.22 -18.75 15.87
CA GLY A 162 8.49 -18.92 14.63
C GLY A 162 9.02 -20.09 13.81
N TRP A 163 8.13 -20.84 13.16
CA TRP A 163 8.51 -22.05 12.43
C TRP A 163 9.36 -21.80 11.16
N LEU A 164 9.30 -20.59 10.59
CA LEU A 164 10.12 -20.13 9.45
C LEU A 164 11.30 -19.24 9.88
N SER A 165 11.51 -19.06 11.19
CA SER A 165 12.52 -18.17 11.73
C SER A 165 13.92 -18.69 11.49
N THR A 166 14.84 -17.79 11.18
CA THR A 166 16.27 -18.08 11.07
C THR A 166 16.86 -18.58 12.39
N GLU A 167 16.39 -18.05 13.52
CA GLU A 167 16.91 -18.39 14.86
C GLU A 167 16.46 -19.78 15.34
N ARG A 168 15.33 -20.29 14.82
CA ARG A 168 14.88 -21.67 15.08
C ARG A 168 15.76 -22.69 14.35
N ASN A 169 16.34 -22.32 13.21
CA ASN A 169 17.22 -23.14 12.40
C ASN A 169 16.59 -24.45 11.86
N SER A 170 15.26 -24.56 11.85
CA SER A 170 14.55 -25.69 11.21
C SER A 170 14.32 -25.43 9.71
N ILE A 171 13.75 -24.27 9.39
CA ILE A 171 13.50 -23.79 8.02
C ILE A 171 13.88 -22.31 8.02
N PRO A 172 15.18 -21.97 7.93
CA PRO A 172 15.67 -20.61 8.08
C PRO A 172 15.33 -19.75 6.84
N VAL A 173 14.16 -19.13 6.84
CA VAL A 173 13.76 -18.20 5.78
C VAL A 173 14.45 -16.87 6.01
N LEU A 174 15.17 -16.39 5.00
CA LEU A 174 15.85 -15.11 5.05
C LEU A 174 14.89 -14.02 4.60
N ASP A 175 14.56 -13.13 5.54
CA ASP A 175 13.76 -11.94 5.28
C ASP A 175 14.30 -10.78 6.11
N PHE A 176 15.07 -9.89 5.48
CA PHE A 176 15.79 -8.85 6.20
C PHE A 176 14.87 -7.80 6.81
N ALA A 177 14.04 -7.16 5.97
CA ALA A 177 13.18 -6.05 6.37
C ALA A 177 11.69 -6.22 5.97
N GLY A 178 11.27 -7.36 5.43
CA GLY A 178 9.84 -7.72 5.33
C GLY A 178 9.32 -7.93 3.92
N GLY A 179 10.03 -8.70 3.09
CA GLY A 179 9.49 -9.17 1.82
C GLY A 179 8.18 -9.95 2.04
N ASN A 180 8.18 -10.90 2.98
CA ASN A 180 6.99 -11.68 3.32
C ASN A 180 6.07 -10.91 4.26
N CYS A 181 6.60 -10.45 5.41
CA CYS A 181 5.82 -9.86 6.50
C CYS A 181 5.06 -8.58 6.10
N ILE A 182 5.57 -7.84 5.12
CA ILE A 182 5.06 -6.52 4.75
C ILE A 182 4.55 -6.55 3.31
N HIS A 183 5.41 -6.87 2.34
CA HIS A 183 5.09 -6.66 0.93
C HIS A 183 4.21 -7.75 0.33
N ILE A 184 4.50 -9.03 0.60
CA ILE A 184 3.64 -10.14 0.17
C ILE A 184 2.32 -10.11 0.93
N VAL A 185 2.36 -9.95 2.26
CA VAL A 185 1.14 -9.80 3.09
C VAL A 185 0.27 -8.67 2.58
N GLY A 186 0.83 -7.48 2.35
CA GLY A 186 0.06 -6.35 1.85
C GLY A 186 -0.42 -6.51 0.42
N GLY A 187 0.46 -6.94 -0.49
CA GLY A 187 0.15 -7.13 -1.90
C GLY A 187 -0.97 -8.14 -2.15
N PHE A 188 -0.91 -9.31 -1.50
CA PHE A 188 -1.96 -10.32 -1.64
C PHE A 188 -3.25 -9.93 -0.92
N THR A 189 -3.18 -9.21 0.20
CA THR A 189 -4.37 -8.65 0.84
C THR A 189 -5.08 -7.67 -0.08
N GLY A 190 -4.34 -6.75 -0.71
CA GLY A 190 -4.88 -5.82 -1.70
C GLY A 190 -5.54 -6.56 -2.88
N LEU A 191 -4.85 -7.55 -3.46
CA LEU A 191 -5.40 -8.37 -4.55
C LEU A 191 -6.74 -9.03 -4.17
N VAL A 192 -6.77 -9.68 -3.01
CA VAL A 192 -7.94 -10.41 -2.51
C VAL A 192 -9.10 -9.47 -2.20
N TYR A 193 -8.81 -8.31 -1.63
CA TYR A 193 -9.81 -7.28 -1.36
C TYR A 193 -10.38 -6.73 -2.67
N SER A 194 -9.53 -6.40 -3.65
CA SER A 194 -9.96 -5.93 -4.97
C SER A 194 -10.77 -6.99 -5.73
N TYR A 195 -10.40 -8.26 -5.62
CA TYR A 195 -11.18 -9.38 -6.16
C TYR A 195 -12.59 -9.44 -5.55
N TYR A 196 -12.69 -9.36 -4.22
CA TYR A 196 -13.96 -9.44 -3.51
C TYR A 196 -14.87 -8.23 -3.80
N LEU A 197 -14.32 -7.01 -3.85
CA LEU A 197 -15.07 -5.80 -4.22
C LEU A 197 -15.56 -5.80 -5.67
N GLY A 198 -14.84 -6.49 -6.56
CA GLY A 198 -15.04 -6.41 -8.00
C GLY A 198 -14.50 -5.11 -8.62
N PRO A 199 -14.62 -4.97 -9.95
CA PRO A 199 -14.04 -3.84 -10.70
C PRO A 199 -14.74 -2.50 -10.42
N ARG A 200 -13.99 -1.40 -10.59
CA ARG A 200 -14.56 -0.03 -10.65
C ARG A 200 -15.52 0.10 -11.82
N ASN A 201 -16.46 1.02 -11.69
CA ASN A 201 -17.34 1.40 -12.79
C ASN A 201 -16.51 1.82 -14.03
N PRO A 202 -16.67 1.22 -15.21
CA PRO A 202 -15.93 1.58 -16.41
C PRO A 202 -16.00 3.07 -16.78
N LYS A 203 -17.12 3.74 -16.47
CA LYS A 203 -17.29 5.20 -16.67
C LYS A 203 -16.30 6.02 -15.83
N ILE A 204 -15.78 5.46 -14.74
CA ILE A 204 -14.70 6.08 -13.95
C ILE A 204 -13.40 6.07 -14.75
N LEU A 205 -13.16 5.03 -15.55
CA LEU A 205 -11.89 4.77 -16.23
C LEU A 205 -11.76 5.48 -17.59
N GLU A 206 -12.86 5.80 -18.28
CA GLU A 206 -12.85 6.46 -19.60
C GLU A 206 -12.05 7.77 -19.64
N ASN A 207 -11.98 8.50 -18.52
CA ASN A 207 -11.22 9.74 -18.39
C ASN A 207 -10.19 9.69 -17.24
N TYR A 208 -9.56 8.54 -17.03
CA TYR A 208 -8.57 8.40 -15.96
C TYR A 208 -7.40 9.38 -16.15
N ARG A 209 -7.19 10.25 -15.15
CA ARG A 209 -6.01 11.10 -15.03
C ARG A 209 -5.54 11.08 -13.58
N SER A 210 -4.24 10.93 -13.39
CA SER A 210 -3.58 11.10 -12.09
C SER A 210 -3.93 12.49 -11.53
N SER A 211 -4.25 12.56 -10.24
CA SER A 211 -4.66 13.81 -9.59
C SER A 211 -3.56 14.86 -9.60
N SER A 212 -2.31 14.45 -9.31
CA SER A 212 -1.16 15.33 -9.14
C SER A 212 0.15 14.56 -9.26
N ASN A 213 0.83 14.75 -10.39
CA ASN A 213 2.19 14.24 -10.59
C ASN A 213 3.17 14.83 -9.57
N ALA A 214 2.94 16.06 -9.08
CA ALA A 214 3.77 16.69 -8.07
C ALA A 214 3.66 15.97 -6.72
N ASN A 215 2.44 15.63 -6.27
CA ASN A 215 2.24 14.88 -5.03
C ASN A 215 2.92 13.52 -5.10
N MET A 216 2.79 12.84 -6.25
CA MET A 216 3.43 11.56 -6.47
C MET A 216 4.97 11.65 -6.40
N VAL A 217 5.58 12.66 -7.01
CA VAL A 217 7.05 12.88 -6.95
C VAL A 217 7.49 13.19 -5.52
N ILE A 218 6.83 14.13 -4.84
CA ILE A 218 7.15 14.50 -3.45
C ILE A 218 7.00 13.27 -2.54
N GLY A 219 5.90 12.53 -2.70
CA GLY A 219 5.65 11.29 -1.97
C GLY A 219 6.74 10.25 -2.19
N THR A 220 7.19 10.08 -3.43
CA THR A 220 8.30 9.18 -3.78
C THR A 220 9.61 9.59 -3.10
N VAL A 221 9.93 10.89 -3.05
CA VAL A 221 11.14 11.39 -2.39
C VAL A 221 11.14 11.07 -0.89
N PHE A 222 10.04 11.37 -0.20
CA PHE A 222 9.91 11.02 1.24
C PHE A 222 9.93 9.52 1.47
N THR A 223 9.34 8.76 0.55
CA THR A 223 9.35 7.29 0.58
C THR A 223 10.76 6.75 0.46
N VAL A 224 11.55 7.17 -0.54
CA VAL A 224 12.96 6.77 -0.73
C VAL A 224 13.81 7.16 0.49
N TYR A 225 13.65 8.39 0.99
CA TYR A 225 14.36 8.87 2.18
C TYR A 225 14.06 8.02 3.41
N GLY A 226 12.78 7.76 3.68
CA GLY A 226 12.34 6.94 4.80
C GLY A 226 12.76 5.47 4.66
N TRP A 227 12.78 4.94 3.44
CA TRP A 227 13.12 3.54 3.16
C TRP A 227 14.58 3.20 3.50
N CYS A 228 15.48 4.19 3.47
CA CYS A 228 16.84 4.02 3.98
C CYS A 228 16.84 3.60 5.46
N GLY A 229 16.03 4.25 6.30
CA GLY A 229 15.85 3.87 7.71
C GLY A 229 15.08 2.56 7.89
N PHE A 230 14.13 2.29 6.98
CA PHE A 230 13.34 1.05 6.94
C PHE A 230 14.23 -0.20 6.81
N ILE A 231 15.08 -0.23 5.80
CA ILE A 231 15.93 -1.41 5.57
C ILE A 231 17.13 -1.36 6.51
N ALA A 232 17.85 -0.24 6.60
CA ALA A 232 19.05 -0.18 7.42
C ALA A 232 18.77 -0.44 8.91
N GLY A 233 17.65 0.06 9.44
CA GLY A 233 17.24 -0.16 10.83
C GLY A 233 17.02 -1.64 11.17
N CYS A 234 16.75 -2.50 10.18
CA CYS A 234 16.67 -3.95 10.40
C CYS A 234 18.02 -4.64 10.66
N ASP A 235 19.14 -3.91 10.61
CA ASP A 235 20.47 -4.35 11.07
C ASP A 235 20.61 -4.26 12.61
N PHE A 236 19.75 -3.50 13.29
CA PHE A 236 19.74 -3.31 14.75
C PHE A 236 21.05 -2.80 15.39
N LYS A 237 22.05 -2.43 14.59
CA LYS A 237 23.32 -1.86 15.05
C LYS A 237 23.81 -0.81 14.07
N PHE A 238 24.61 0.12 14.57
CA PHE A 238 25.29 1.09 13.74
C PHE A 238 26.68 0.59 13.37
N SER A 239 26.91 0.32 12.08
CA SER A 239 28.19 -0.20 11.59
C SER A 239 28.46 0.21 10.14
N ALA A 240 29.62 -0.16 9.58
CA ALA A 240 29.89 0.05 8.15
C ALA A 240 28.82 -0.60 7.25
N THR A 241 28.28 -1.76 7.67
CA THR A 241 27.21 -2.49 6.97
C THR A 241 25.96 -1.64 6.80
N THR A 242 25.64 -0.76 7.75
CA THR A 242 24.54 0.20 7.66
C THR A 242 24.63 1.04 6.38
N PHE A 243 25.82 1.54 6.05
CA PHE A 243 26.03 2.36 4.86
C PHE A 243 25.98 1.53 3.57
N TYR A 244 26.48 0.29 3.60
CA TYR A 244 26.37 -0.62 2.47
C TYR A 244 24.90 -0.94 2.16
N ILE A 245 24.09 -1.16 3.20
CA ILE A 245 22.64 -1.37 3.06
C ILE A 245 21.97 -0.15 2.41
N ILE A 246 22.30 1.06 2.86
CA ILE A 246 21.73 2.31 2.31
C ILE A 246 22.12 2.49 0.84
N ILE A 247 23.41 2.32 0.50
CA ILE A 247 23.90 2.42 -0.87
C ILE A 247 23.18 1.41 -1.77
N ASN A 248 23.09 0.14 -1.34
CA ASN A 248 22.41 -0.89 -2.12
C ASN A 248 20.91 -0.64 -2.27
N THR A 249 20.25 -0.09 -1.25
CA THR A 249 18.84 0.29 -1.30
C THR A 249 18.61 1.34 -2.40
N LEU A 250 19.42 2.40 -2.40
CA LEU A 250 19.32 3.48 -3.39
C LEU A 250 19.71 3.02 -4.80
N LEU A 251 20.72 2.16 -4.91
CA LEU A 251 21.17 1.62 -6.19
C LEU A 251 20.13 0.70 -6.81
N CYS A 252 19.53 -0.19 -6.01
CA CYS A 252 18.43 -1.05 -6.43
C CYS A 252 17.21 -0.23 -6.88
N ALA A 253 16.79 0.75 -6.09
CA ALA A 253 15.71 1.67 -6.44
C ALA A 253 15.98 2.39 -7.77
N SER A 254 17.16 2.98 -7.93
CA SER A 254 17.54 3.73 -9.14
C SER A 254 17.53 2.85 -10.38
N CYS A 255 18.11 1.65 -10.31
CA CYS A 255 18.10 0.70 -11.42
C CYS A 255 16.68 0.24 -11.80
N ALA A 256 15.79 0.06 -10.82
CA ALA A 256 14.39 -0.26 -11.07
C ALA A 256 13.63 0.91 -11.71
N GLY A 257 13.85 2.14 -11.22
CA GLY A 257 13.29 3.36 -11.82
C GLY A 257 13.71 3.55 -13.28
N ILE A 258 14.99 3.35 -13.59
CA ILE A 258 15.53 3.46 -14.96
C ILE A 258 14.96 2.35 -15.86
N SER A 259 14.98 1.09 -15.41
CA SER A 259 14.51 -0.05 -16.22
C SER A 259 13.02 0.03 -16.52
N TRP A 260 12.19 0.35 -15.52
CA TRP A 260 10.75 0.58 -15.72
C TRP A 260 10.50 1.72 -16.71
N SER A 261 11.17 2.87 -16.51
CA SER A 261 11.01 4.03 -17.40
C SER A 261 11.41 3.71 -18.84
N PHE A 262 12.46 2.92 -19.03
CA PHE A 262 12.91 2.49 -20.35
C PHE A 262 11.87 1.63 -21.06
N ILE A 263 11.25 0.68 -20.34
CA ILE A 263 10.18 -0.17 -20.88
C ILE A 263 8.99 0.68 -21.33
N ASP A 264 8.52 1.59 -20.48
CA ASP A 264 7.36 2.43 -20.80
C ASP A 264 7.68 3.46 -21.89
N TYR A 265 8.89 4.02 -21.92
CA TYR A 265 9.34 4.86 -23.02
C TYR A 265 9.31 4.11 -24.36
N TYR A 266 9.77 2.85 -24.39
CA TYR A 266 9.72 2.03 -25.60
C TYR A 266 8.29 1.73 -26.03
N ASN A 267 7.42 1.36 -25.08
CA ASN A 267 6.01 1.04 -25.33
C ASN A 267 5.15 2.29 -25.63
N SER A 268 5.58 3.49 -25.26
CA SER A 268 4.86 4.74 -25.57
C SER A 268 4.80 5.07 -27.07
N ALA A 269 5.57 4.35 -27.90
CA ALA A 269 5.49 4.49 -29.37
C ALA A 269 4.24 3.84 -30.00
N THR A 270 3.56 2.95 -29.28
CA THR A 270 2.30 2.32 -29.72
C THR A 270 1.11 3.08 -29.13
N PRO A 271 0.24 3.71 -29.93
CA PRO A 271 -1.00 4.31 -29.43
C PRO A 271 -1.84 3.26 -28.71
N LEU A 272 -2.29 3.55 -27.48
CA LEU A 272 -3.12 2.64 -26.68
C LEU A 272 -4.62 2.74 -26.99
N ASP A 273 -5.01 3.57 -27.97
CA ASP A 273 -6.40 3.69 -28.37
C ASP A 273 -6.70 2.74 -29.54
N GLY A 274 -7.41 1.65 -29.20
CA GLY A 274 -8.06 0.74 -30.13
C GLY A 274 -9.26 1.36 -30.84
N ASN A 275 -9.07 2.51 -31.48
CA ASN A 275 -9.96 3.03 -32.51
C ASN A 275 -9.14 3.41 -33.75
N ILE A 276 -8.40 2.43 -34.27
CA ILE A 276 -8.12 2.36 -35.72
C ILE A 276 -9.13 1.34 -36.27
N HIS A 277 -10.39 1.74 -36.33
CA HIS A 277 -11.20 1.21 -37.42
C HIS A 277 -10.59 1.77 -38.71
N ASP A 278 -10.27 0.82 -39.58
CA ASP A 278 -9.79 0.96 -40.95
C ASP A 278 -8.29 1.20 -41.11
N GLY A 279 -7.62 0.19 -41.66
CA GLY A 279 -6.23 0.18 -42.10
C GLY A 279 -5.93 1.13 -43.26
N ASN A 280 -6.38 2.37 -43.18
CA ASN A 280 -6.08 3.42 -44.14
C ASN A 280 -6.07 4.86 -43.56
N SER A 281 -6.25 5.07 -42.25
CA SER A 281 -6.34 6.41 -41.66
C SER A 281 -5.09 6.79 -40.84
N SER A 282 -3.96 6.99 -41.51
CA SER A 282 -2.77 7.59 -40.87
C SER A 282 -2.90 9.09 -40.60
N ASN A 283 -4.06 9.70 -40.86
CA ASN A 283 -4.25 11.15 -40.85
C ASN A 283 -5.59 11.53 -40.20
N SER A 284 -5.54 12.36 -39.17
CA SER A 284 -6.70 13.13 -38.70
C SER A 284 -6.76 14.45 -39.47
N THR A 285 -7.89 14.74 -40.12
CA THR A 285 -8.14 16.01 -40.83
C THR A 285 -8.58 17.08 -39.83
N THR A 286 -7.95 18.26 -39.86
CA THR A 286 -8.50 19.45 -39.19
C THR A 286 -9.73 19.98 -39.94
N ALA A 287 -10.50 20.88 -39.32
CA ALA A 287 -11.67 21.53 -39.94
C ALA A 287 -11.37 22.23 -41.29
N ASP A 288 -10.10 22.52 -41.55
CA ASP A 288 -9.60 23.18 -42.77
C ASP A 288 -9.06 22.17 -43.82
N GLY A 289 -9.25 20.86 -43.62
CA GLY A 289 -8.86 19.83 -44.59
C GLY A 289 -7.38 19.43 -44.61
N HIS A 290 -6.57 19.91 -43.66
CA HIS A 290 -5.16 19.52 -43.56
C HIS A 290 -4.98 18.22 -42.77
N LEU A 291 -4.24 17.27 -43.36
CA LEU A 291 -3.85 16.00 -42.74
C LEU A 291 -2.76 16.26 -41.69
N VAL A 292 -3.06 16.06 -40.41
CA VAL A 292 -2.06 16.12 -39.34
C VAL A 292 -1.51 14.72 -39.11
N PRO A 293 -0.21 14.47 -39.30
CA PRO A 293 0.38 13.19 -38.95
C PRO A 293 0.34 13.03 -37.43
N VAL A 294 -0.27 11.95 -36.94
CA VAL A 294 -0.21 11.59 -35.52
C VAL A 294 1.26 11.31 -35.18
N SER A 295 1.88 12.24 -34.47
CA SER A 295 3.28 12.15 -34.08
C SER A 295 3.48 10.94 -33.16
N LYS A 296 4.18 9.90 -33.65
CA LYS A 296 4.66 8.77 -32.84
C LYS A 296 5.83 9.20 -31.94
N LYS A 297 5.63 10.25 -31.14
CA LYS A 297 6.66 10.75 -30.22
C LYS A 297 6.66 9.91 -28.95
N ARG A 298 7.76 9.20 -28.70
CA ARG A 298 7.99 8.54 -27.41
C ARG A 298 8.15 9.58 -26.31
N CYS A 299 7.53 9.34 -25.17
CA CYS A 299 7.54 10.26 -24.03
C CYS A 299 8.00 9.55 -22.76
N MET A 300 8.77 10.25 -21.94
CA MET A 300 9.14 9.77 -20.61
C MET A 300 7.97 10.01 -19.65
N SER A 301 7.68 9.04 -18.80
CA SER A 301 6.62 9.11 -17.79
C SER A 301 7.25 9.19 -16.41
N ILE A 302 6.94 10.27 -15.67
CA ILE A 302 7.37 10.41 -14.28
C ILE A 302 6.68 9.40 -13.37
N ILE A 303 5.46 8.97 -13.72
CA ILE A 303 4.71 7.92 -13.01
C ILE A 303 5.46 6.60 -13.09
N SER A 304 5.97 6.28 -14.27
CA SER A 304 6.76 5.08 -14.54
C SER A 304 8.06 5.09 -13.74
N PHE A 305 8.76 6.23 -13.70
CA PHE A 305 9.99 6.37 -12.92
C PHE A 305 9.75 6.22 -11.41
N CYS A 306 8.74 6.91 -10.87
CA CYS A 306 8.37 6.81 -9.45
C CYS A 306 7.92 5.39 -9.06
N SER A 307 7.10 4.74 -9.89
CA SER A 307 6.65 3.35 -9.65
C SER A 307 7.81 2.36 -9.71
N GLY A 308 8.75 2.57 -10.64
CA GLY A 308 9.98 1.80 -10.71
C GLY A 308 10.88 1.98 -9.49
N LEU A 309 11.06 3.21 -8.99
CA LEU A 309 11.80 3.48 -7.75
C LEU A 309 11.23 2.67 -6.57
N ILE A 310 9.91 2.74 -6.36
CA ILE A 310 9.25 1.99 -5.28
C ILE A 310 9.41 0.48 -5.47
N SER A 311 9.28 -0.01 -6.71
CA SER A 311 9.47 -1.44 -7.01
C SER A 311 10.87 -1.91 -6.63
N GLY A 312 11.92 -1.14 -6.92
CA GLY A 312 13.29 -1.48 -6.53
C GLY A 312 13.50 -1.44 -5.02
N LEU A 313 12.86 -0.51 -4.30
CA LEU A 313 12.88 -0.49 -2.82
C LEU A 313 12.21 -1.74 -2.23
N VAL A 314 11.07 -2.16 -2.79
CA VAL A 314 10.37 -3.38 -2.39
C VAL A 314 11.23 -4.61 -2.65
N VAL A 315 11.81 -4.75 -3.86
CA VAL A 315 12.66 -5.90 -4.19
C VAL A 315 13.87 -5.99 -3.24
N PHE A 316 14.47 -4.86 -2.86
CA PHE A 316 15.62 -4.87 -1.97
C PHE A 316 15.27 -5.10 -0.50
N THR A 317 14.00 -4.99 -0.11
CA THR A 317 13.56 -5.10 1.29
C THR A 317 13.89 -6.46 1.95
N PRO A 318 13.56 -7.62 1.35
CA PRO A 318 14.01 -8.90 1.90
C PRO A 318 15.53 -9.12 1.77
N CYS A 319 16.19 -8.44 0.82
CA CYS A 319 17.63 -8.52 0.57
C CYS A 319 18.47 -7.86 1.68
N GLY A 320 18.25 -6.56 1.89
CA GLY A 320 18.91 -5.74 2.90
C GLY A 320 20.35 -6.14 3.23
N GLY A 321 20.61 -6.44 4.51
CA GLY A 321 21.94 -6.81 4.99
C GLY A 321 22.50 -8.09 4.37
N TYR A 322 21.67 -9.06 3.96
CA TYR A 322 22.15 -10.33 3.39
C TYR A 322 22.88 -10.17 2.06
N LEU A 323 22.66 -9.07 1.34
CA LEU A 323 23.32 -8.76 0.07
C LEU A 323 24.28 -7.57 0.19
N SER A 324 24.51 -7.07 1.41
CA SER A 324 25.22 -5.80 1.64
C SER A 324 26.58 -6.02 2.29
N THR A 325 27.57 -6.35 1.47
CA THR A 325 28.99 -6.29 1.80
C THR A 325 29.71 -5.25 0.95
N ASP A 326 30.94 -4.91 1.35
CA ASP A 326 31.82 -3.95 0.68
C ASP A 326 32.12 -4.27 -0.80
N ILE A 327 32.01 -5.54 -1.19
CA ILE A 327 32.25 -6.01 -2.57
C ILE A 327 30.98 -6.36 -3.36
N SER A 328 29.79 -6.29 -2.74
CA SER A 328 28.55 -6.86 -3.27
C SER A 328 27.59 -5.88 -3.92
N PHE A 329 28.01 -4.65 -4.21
CA PHE A 329 27.12 -3.61 -4.78
C PHE A 329 26.49 -4.00 -6.12
N TRP A 330 27.16 -4.86 -6.91
CA TRP A 330 26.61 -5.35 -8.17
C TRP A 330 25.32 -6.17 -7.99
N LYS A 331 25.14 -6.83 -6.84
CA LYS A 331 23.95 -7.65 -6.55
C LYS A 331 22.69 -6.77 -6.52
N SER A 332 22.78 -5.57 -5.94
CA SER A 332 21.65 -4.64 -5.85
C SER A 332 21.29 -4.02 -7.20
N ILE A 333 22.27 -3.80 -8.09
CA ILE A 333 22.02 -3.41 -9.50
C ILE A 333 21.18 -4.47 -10.20
N VAL A 334 21.56 -5.74 -10.10
CA VAL A 334 20.82 -6.85 -10.72
C VAL A 334 19.42 -6.94 -10.13
N CYS A 335 19.29 -6.87 -8.79
CA CYS A 335 17.99 -6.85 -8.13
C CYS A 335 17.10 -5.70 -8.64
N GLY A 336 17.66 -4.50 -8.81
CA GLY A 336 16.93 -3.34 -9.30
C GLY A 336 16.46 -3.50 -10.74
N LEU A 337 17.32 -3.98 -11.64
CA LEU A 337 16.94 -4.24 -13.04
C LEU A 337 15.84 -5.29 -13.12
N VAL A 338 16.00 -6.43 -12.42
CA VAL A 338 14.98 -7.48 -12.37
C VAL A 338 13.68 -6.91 -11.78
N GLY A 339 13.75 -6.19 -10.67
CA GLY A 339 12.60 -5.61 -9.99
C GLY A 339 11.81 -4.60 -10.82
N GLY A 340 12.49 -3.71 -11.54
CA GLY A 340 11.82 -2.76 -12.43
C GLY A 340 11.16 -3.44 -13.64
N ILE A 341 11.80 -4.47 -14.21
CA ILE A 341 11.21 -5.26 -15.30
C ILE A 341 9.99 -6.04 -14.80
N THR A 342 10.14 -6.81 -13.72
CA THR A 342 9.07 -7.66 -13.19
C THR A 342 7.91 -6.83 -12.66
N GLY A 343 8.19 -5.72 -11.96
CA GLY A 343 7.18 -4.82 -11.45
C GLY A 343 6.35 -4.21 -12.60
N ASN A 344 7.02 -3.73 -13.67
CA ASN A 344 6.31 -3.18 -14.83
C ASN A 344 5.43 -4.25 -15.49
N MET A 345 5.96 -5.45 -15.74
CA MET A 345 5.18 -6.53 -16.34
C MET A 345 4.03 -6.97 -15.44
N ALA A 346 4.21 -6.97 -14.12
CA ALA A 346 3.21 -7.37 -13.14
C ALA A 346 1.95 -6.48 -13.17
N THR A 347 2.08 -5.19 -13.52
CA THR A 347 0.91 -4.31 -13.69
C THR A 347 -0.08 -4.81 -14.74
N ARG A 348 0.37 -5.70 -15.65
CA ARG A 348 -0.45 -6.28 -16.71
C ARG A 348 -1.18 -7.56 -16.27
N VAL A 349 -0.74 -8.19 -15.18
CA VAL A 349 -1.34 -9.42 -14.64
C VAL A 349 -2.80 -9.21 -14.27
N LYS A 350 -3.14 -7.99 -13.81
CA LYS A 350 -4.50 -7.61 -13.44
C LYS A 350 -5.52 -7.76 -14.59
N TYR A 351 -5.10 -7.54 -15.83
CA TYR A 351 -5.94 -7.76 -17.02
C TYR A 351 -6.15 -9.24 -17.32
N TRP A 352 -5.16 -10.08 -17.08
CA TRP A 352 -5.27 -11.53 -17.23
C TRP A 352 -6.15 -12.16 -16.15
N LEU A 353 -6.06 -11.66 -14.92
CA LEU A 353 -6.87 -12.14 -13.79
C LEU A 353 -8.28 -11.55 -13.76
N GLY A 354 -8.54 -10.48 -14.53
CA GLY A 354 -9.81 -9.74 -14.46
C GLY A 354 -10.04 -9.06 -13.11
N ILE A 355 -8.96 -8.74 -12.38
CA ILE A 355 -9.03 -8.11 -11.05
C ILE A 355 -8.57 -6.66 -11.18
N ASP A 356 -9.40 -5.71 -10.76
CA ASP A 356 -9.06 -4.28 -10.82
C ASP A 356 -8.32 -3.83 -9.54
N ASP A 357 -7.02 -4.12 -9.49
CA ASP A 357 -6.12 -3.52 -8.49
C ASP A 357 -5.83 -2.06 -8.88
N ALA A 358 -6.45 -1.14 -8.15
CA ALA A 358 -6.52 0.26 -8.55
C ALA A 358 -5.20 1.03 -8.39
N LEU A 359 -4.37 0.63 -7.42
CA LEU A 359 -3.10 1.28 -7.10
C LEU A 359 -1.89 0.41 -7.45
N ASP A 360 -2.11 -0.72 -8.15
CA ASP A 360 -1.08 -1.68 -8.51
C ASP A 360 -0.28 -2.21 -7.31
N VAL A 361 -0.92 -2.29 -6.13
CA VAL A 361 -0.26 -2.73 -4.88
C VAL A 361 0.13 -4.21 -4.96
N PHE A 362 -0.66 -5.04 -5.61
CA PHE A 362 -0.27 -6.43 -5.87
C PHE A 362 0.96 -6.52 -6.78
N ALA A 363 1.03 -5.70 -7.83
CA ALA A 363 2.16 -5.70 -8.75
C ALA A 363 3.44 -5.18 -8.07
N VAL A 364 3.36 -4.00 -7.44
CA VAL A 364 4.52 -3.29 -6.87
C VAL A 364 4.95 -3.86 -5.52
N HIS A 365 4.05 -4.37 -4.69
CA HIS A 365 4.40 -4.95 -3.39
C HIS A 365 4.34 -6.47 -3.38
N GLY A 366 3.26 -7.08 -3.89
CA GLY A 366 3.11 -8.53 -3.93
C GLY A 366 4.18 -9.21 -4.79
N ILE A 367 4.20 -8.91 -6.09
CA ILE A 367 5.11 -9.56 -7.04
C ILE A 367 6.57 -9.14 -6.81
N CYS A 368 6.85 -7.84 -6.64
CA CYS A 368 8.22 -7.41 -6.32
C CYS A 368 8.70 -7.97 -4.97
N GLY A 369 7.82 -8.12 -3.97
CA GLY A 369 8.13 -8.78 -2.71
C GLY A 369 8.54 -10.24 -2.91
N ILE A 370 7.80 -10.98 -3.73
CA ILE A 370 8.16 -12.35 -4.15
C ILE A 370 9.53 -12.36 -4.84
N VAL A 371 9.73 -11.49 -5.83
CA VAL A 371 10.99 -11.41 -6.59
C VAL A 371 12.16 -11.16 -5.65
N GLY A 372 12.05 -10.18 -4.76
CA GLY A 372 13.05 -9.92 -3.73
C GLY A 372 13.32 -11.15 -2.87
N SER A 373 12.28 -11.80 -2.33
CA SER A 373 12.41 -12.97 -1.48
C SER A 373 13.09 -14.15 -2.19
N LEU A 374 12.87 -14.33 -3.50
CA LEU A 374 13.54 -15.34 -4.31
C LEU A 374 15.00 -14.97 -4.61
N LEU A 375 15.27 -13.70 -4.91
CA LEU A 375 16.62 -13.20 -5.15
C LEU A 375 17.52 -13.35 -3.91
N VAL A 376 16.97 -13.26 -2.70
CA VAL A 376 17.68 -13.61 -1.46
C VAL A 376 18.17 -15.06 -1.49
N GLY A 377 17.35 -16.00 -1.97
CA GLY A 377 17.74 -17.41 -2.09
C GLY A 377 18.92 -17.64 -3.02
N VAL A 378 19.12 -16.75 -3.98
CA VAL A 378 20.28 -16.78 -4.89
C VAL A 378 21.49 -16.06 -4.28
N PHE A 379 21.29 -14.81 -3.88
CA PHE A 379 22.37 -13.84 -3.70
C PHE A 379 22.81 -13.60 -2.24
N ALA A 380 22.12 -14.18 -1.26
CA ALA A 380 22.47 -14.01 0.15
C ALA A 380 23.90 -14.49 0.47
N ASP A 381 24.63 -13.65 1.21
CA ASP A 381 25.90 -14.00 1.85
C ASP A 381 25.66 -14.69 3.21
N ASP A 382 26.70 -15.31 3.75
CA ASP A 382 26.72 -16.02 5.03
C ASP A 382 26.80 -15.08 6.24
N LEU A 383 25.92 -14.08 6.26
CA LEU A 383 25.82 -13.06 7.30
C LEU A 383 24.72 -13.39 8.31
N TYR A 384 24.84 -12.85 9.53
CA TYR A 384 23.81 -12.94 10.59
C TYR A 384 23.43 -14.38 10.97
N ASN A 385 24.44 -15.25 11.08
CA ASN A 385 24.30 -16.69 11.34
C ASN A 385 23.52 -17.46 10.25
N SER A 386 23.38 -16.88 9.06
CA SER A 386 22.89 -17.58 7.87
C SER A 386 23.99 -18.39 7.19
N LYS A 387 23.62 -19.44 6.44
CA LYS A 387 24.51 -20.15 5.52
C LYS A 387 24.57 -19.51 4.13
N GLY A 388 23.88 -18.40 3.93
CA GLY A 388 23.76 -17.70 2.65
C GLY A 388 22.85 -18.42 1.65
N GLY A 389 22.97 -18.04 0.38
CA GLY A 389 22.20 -18.58 -0.75
C GLY A 389 23.04 -19.39 -1.73
N TRP A 390 22.66 -19.37 -3.00
CA TRP A 390 23.38 -20.09 -4.05
C TRP A 390 24.81 -19.58 -4.26
N VAL A 391 25.05 -18.28 -4.08
CA VAL A 391 26.40 -17.70 -4.18
C VAL A 391 27.38 -18.24 -3.13
N THR A 392 26.89 -18.75 -2.00
CA THR A 392 27.69 -19.42 -0.96
C THR A 392 27.60 -20.95 -1.01
N HIS A 393 27.08 -21.50 -2.12
CA HIS A 393 26.81 -22.94 -2.32
C HIS A 393 25.75 -23.54 -1.37
N HIS A 394 24.91 -22.72 -0.74
CA HIS A 394 23.77 -23.18 0.06
C HIS A 394 22.48 -23.29 -0.78
N TRP A 395 22.42 -24.31 -1.64
CA TRP A 395 21.34 -24.49 -2.64
C TRP A 395 19.94 -24.60 -2.04
N VAL A 396 19.83 -25.21 -0.86
CA VAL A 396 18.56 -25.45 -0.16
C VAL A 396 17.87 -24.14 0.23
N GLN A 397 18.62 -23.03 0.36
CA GLN A 397 18.05 -21.74 0.74
C GLN A 397 16.91 -21.31 -0.19
N MET A 398 17.04 -21.54 -1.50
CA MET A 398 15.97 -21.24 -2.47
C MET A 398 14.67 -21.99 -2.14
N GLY A 399 14.77 -23.26 -1.72
CA GLY A 399 13.61 -24.04 -1.30
C GLY A 399 12.89 -23.44 -0.09
N TYR A 400 13.63 -22.89 0.87
CA TYR A 400 13.05 -22.18 2.02
C TYR A 400 12.34 -20.89 1.60
N GLN A 401 12.94 -20.11 0.70
CA GLN A 401 12.32 -18.88 0.19
C GLN A 401 11.02 -19.18 -0.58
N VAL A 402 11.04 -20.19 -1.46
CA VAL A 402 9.85 -20.61 -2.22
C VAL A 402 8.75 -21.09 -1.28
N LEU A 403 9.09 -21.92 -0.28
CA LEU A 403 8.13 -22.39 0.72
C LEU A 403 7.47 -21.22 1.46
N ALA A 404 8.27 -20.24 1.91
CA ALA A 404 7.77 -19.06 2.61
C ALA A 404 6.79 -18.26 1.75
N VAL A 405 7.19 -17.95 0.51
CA VAL A 405 6.35 -17.22 -0.44
C VAL A 405 5.02 -17.94 -0.63
N VAL A 406 5.05 -19.24 -0.94
CA VAL A 406 3.82 -20.02 -1.21
C VAL A 406 2.91 -20.05 0.02
N VAL A 407 3.47 -20.36 1.20
CA VAL A 407 2.67 -20.50 2.43
C VAL A 407 2.11 -19.16 2.88
N VAL A 408 2.90 -18.09 2.83
CA VAL A 408 2.45 -16.75 3.22
C VAL A 408 1.38 -16.24 2.25
N SER A 409 1.61 -16.33 0.94
CA SER A 409 0.62 -15.93 -0.07
C SER A 409 -0.68 -16.72 0.07
N ALA A 410 -0.61 -18.05 0.21
CA ALA A 410 -1.79 -18.89 0.36
C ALA A 410 -2.56 -18.57 1.65
N TYR A 411 -1.86 -18.41 2.77
CA TYR A 411 -2.47 -18.05 4.05
C TYR A 411 -3.17 -16.70 3.99
N VAL A 412 -2.47 -15.67 3.48
CA VAL A 412 -3.02 -14.32 3.34
C VAL A 412 -4.26 -14.34 2.44
N CYS A 413 -4.22 -15.07 1.32
CA CYS A 413 -5.37 -15.23 0.44
C CYS A 413 -6.57 -15.87 1.14
N VAL A 414 -6.37 -17.05 1.70
CA VAL A 414 -7.47 -17.85 2.28
C VAL A 414 -8.10 -17.13 3.47
N VAL A 415 -7.28 -16.63 4.39
CA VAL A 415 -7.78 -15.99 5.60
C VAL A 415 -8.40 -14.63 5.30
N SER A 416 -7.81 -13.84 4.38
CA SER A 416 -8.40 -12.55 4.01
C SER A 416 -9.72 -12.73 3.26
N LEU A 417 -9.83 -13.70 2.34
CA LEU A 417 -11.10 -14.03 1.68
C LEU A 417 -12.18 -14.42 2.68
N PHE A 418 -11.83 -15.28 3.64
CA PHE A 418 -12.75 -15.68 4.70
C PHE A 418 -13.20 -14.48 5.55
N LEU A 419 -12.28 -13.61 5.95
CA LEU A 419 -12.61 -12.41 6.73
C LEU A 419 -13.50 -11.44 5.94
N LEU A 420 -13.23 -11.22 4.66
CA LEU A 420 -14.05 -10.36 3.81
C LEU A 420 -15.48 -10.89 3.69
N TYR A 421 -15.60 -12.20 3.47
CA TYR A 421 -16.91 -12.87 3.45
C TYR A 421 -17.67 -12.68 4.77
N VAL A 422 -17.01 -12.87 5.92
CA VAL A 422 -17.63 -12.67 7.24
C VAL A 422 -18.07 -11.23 7.44
N VAL A 423 -17.23 -10.25 7.09
CA VAL A 423 -17.57 -8.81 7.23
C VAL A 423 -18.75 -8.43 6.33
N ASP A 424 -18.76 -8.90 5.09
CA ASP A 424 -19.78 -8.51 4.09
C ASP A 424 -21.17 -9.12 4.36
N ILE A 425 -21.26 -10.22 5.11
CA ILE A 425 -22.54 -10.80 5.54
C ILE A 425 -23.21 -9.96 6.64
N ILE A 426 -22.43 -9.24 7.45
CA ILE A 426 -22.97 -8.47 8.57
C ILE A 426 -23.77 -7.28 8.02
N PRO A 427 -25.07 -7.14 8.36
CA PRO A 427 -25.88 -6.02 7.88
C PRO A 427 -25.27 -4.67 8.26
N GLY A 428 -25.11 -3.78 7.27
CA GLY A 428 -24.50 -2.46 7.45
C GLY A 428 -22.99 -2.40 7.19
N LEU A 429 -22.30 -3.55 7.18
CA LEU A 429 -20.86 -3.66 6.91
C LEU A 429 -20.51 -4.08 5.47
N HIS A 430 -21.43 -3.90 4.51
CA HIS A 430 -21.14 -4.15 3.10
C HIS A 430 -19.96 -3.31 2.62
N LEU A 431 -18.99 -3.95 1.96
CA LEU A 431 -17.69 -3.37 1.62
C LEU A 431 -17.78 -2.26 0.54
N ARG A 432 -18.81 -2.33 -0.31
CA ARG A 432 -19.14 -1.36 -1.36
C ARG A 432 -20.50 -0.72 -1.05
N ILE A 433 -20.68 0.55 -1.44
CA ILE A 433 -21.98 1.23 -1.26
C ILE A 433 -23.09 0.47 -1.98
N ASP A 434 -22.81 0.08 -3.21
CA ASP A 434 -23.71 -0.66 -4.05
C ASP A 434 -23.39 -2.16 -4.02
N LYS A 435 -24.10 -2.89 -3.16
CA LYS A 435 -23.90 -4.32 -2.95
C LYS A 435 -24.16 -5.14 -4.23
N ASP A 436 -25.15 -4.72 -5.02
CA ASP A 436 -25.57 -5.46 -6.21
C ASP A 436 -24.89 -4.94 -7.49
N PHE A 437 -23.95 -3.99 -7.40
CA PHE A 437 -23.26 -3.39 -8.54
C PHE A 437 -22.72 -4.45 -9.52
N ASN A 438 -21.90 -5.38 -9.00
CA ASN A 438 -21.27 -6.40 -9.81
C ASN A 438 -22.30 -7.32 -10.47
N ARG A 439 -23.40 -7.66 -9.77
CA ARG A 439 -24.48 -8.49 -10.32
C ARG A 439 -25.20 -7.79 -11.47
N ARG A 440 -25.48 -6.49 -11.32
CA ARG A 440 -26.15 -5.69 -12.35
C ARG A 440 -25.26 -5.48 -13.57
N MET A 441 -23.95 -5.26 -13.38
CA MET A 441 -23.01 -5.12 -14.49
C MET A 441 -22.94 -6.41 -15.33
N MET A 442 -22.94 -7.58 -14.69
CA MET A 442 -22.98 -8.88 -15.37
C MET A 442 -24.33 -9.14 -16.08
N ALA A 443 -25.44 -8.66 -15.52
CA ALA A 443 -26.75 -8.76 -16.17
C ALA A 443 -26.83 -7.88 -17.42
N ASN A 444 -26.38 -6.62 -17.34
CA ASN A 444 -26.40 -5.66 -18.44
C ASN A 444 -25.51 -6.07 -19.63
N GLN A 445 -24.43 -6.83 -19.40
CA GLN A 445 -23.60 -7.37 -20.49
C GLN A 445 -24.31 -8.48 -21.29
N ASN A 446 -25.33 -9.11 -20.71
CA ASN A 446 -26.03 -10.26 -21.30
C ASN A 446 -27.43 -9.93 -21.84
N SER A 447 -27.91 -8.69 -21.66
CA SER A 447 -29.25 -8.26 -22.06
C SER A 447 -29.19 -7.09 -23.04
N ASP A 448 -29.53 -7.34 -24.32
CA ASP A 448 -29.76 -6.30 -25.35
C ASP A 448 -31.06 -5.50 -25.14
N THR A 449 -31.77 -5.76 -24.04
CA THR A 449 -33.08 -5.18 -23.77
C THR A 449 -33.24 -5.16 -22.25
N GLU A 450 -33.55 -4.02 -21.64
CA GLU A 450 -34.70 -3.93 -20.73
C GLU A 450 -34.99 -2.56 -20.07
N SER A 451 -36.24 -2.52 -19.61
CA SER A 451 -37.19 -1.50 -19.17
C SER A 451 -36.82 -0.59 -17.98
N GLY A 452 -37.48 0.59 -17.96
CA GLY A 452 -37.11 1.79 -17.22
C GLY A 452 -37.38 1.88 -15.71
N GLU A 453 -38.02 0.94 -15.03
CA GLU A 453 -38.31 1.07 -13.57
C GLU A 453 -37.09 0.76 -12.68
N ASN A 454 -36.17 -0.13 -13.09
CA ASN A 454 -34.92 -0.42 -12.35
C ASN A 454 -33.84 0.66 -12.51
N LYS A 455 -34.08 1.69 -13.35
CA LYS A 455 -33.10 2.72 -13.68
C LYS A 455 -32.91 3.72 -12.53
N GLU A 456 -33.98 4.10 -11.84
CA GLU A 456 -33.97 5.27 -10.96
C GLU A 456 -33.21 5.06 -9.63
N TYR A 457 -33.42 3.92 -8.94
CA TYR A 457 -32.67 3.58 -7.70
C TYR A 457 -31.21 3.20 -7.96
N SER A 458 -30.92 2.55 -9.10
CA SER A 458 -29.55 2.22 -9.52
C SER A 458 -28.72 3.49 -9.77
N THR A 459 -29.36 4.60 -10.17
CA THR A 459 -28.65 5.84 -10.49
C THR A 459 -27.99 6.45 -9.26
N ARG A 460 -28.62 6.43 -8.06
CA ARG A 460 -28.10 7.16 -6.89
C ARG A 460 -26.78 6.61 -6.35
N TYR A 461 -26.65 5.29 -6.22
CA TYR A 461 -25.41 4.69 -5.74
C TYR A 461 -24.31 4.69 -6.80
N GLU A 462 -24.69 4.53 -8.07
CA GLU A 462 -23.76 4.69 -9.19
C GLU A 462 -23.24 6.14 -9.26
N LEU A 463 -24.12 7.14 -9.08
CA LEU A 463 -23.75 8.55 -8.96
C LEU A 463 -22.80 8.80 -7.80
N ALA A 464 -23.05 8.20 -6.62
CA ALA A 464 -22.17 8.34 -5.46
C ALA A 464 -20.76 7.77 -5.74
N GLU A 465 -20.66 6.61 -6.39
CA GLU A 465 -19.37 6.03 -6.80
C GLU A 465 -18.67 6.91 -7.85
N LEU A 466 -19.43 7.49 -8.78
CA LEU A 466 -18.93 8.48 -9.75
C LEU A 466 -18.51 9.80 -9.09
N MET A 467 -19.05 10.17 -7.94
CA MET A 467 -18.59 11.36 -7.21
C MET A 467 -17.26 11.10 -6.46
N GLY A 468 -16.86 9.84 -6.31
CA GLY A 468 -15.61 9.43 -5.67
C GLY A 468 -15.74 9.23 -4.16
N THR A 469 -14.76 8.55 -3.56
CA THR A 469 -14.75 8.19 -2.13
C THR A 469 -14.76 9.40 -1.22
N ASP A 470 -14.15 10.52 -1.66
CA ASP A 470 -14.12 11.75 -0.89
C ASP A 470 -15.55 12.25 -0.61
N TRP A 471 -16.45 12.13 -1.58
CA TRP A 471 -17.81 12.67 -1.46
C TRP A 471 -18.67 11.93 -0.43
N TYR A 472 -18.58 10.60 -0.36
CA TYR A 472 -19.47 9.79 0.48
C TYR A 472 -18.83 9.30 1.80
N GLU A 473 -17.49 9.23 1.91
CA GLU A 473 -16.82 8.82 3.16
C GLU A 473 -16.13 9.98 3.89
N PHE A 474 -15.53 10.93 3.17
CA PHE A 474 -14.84 12.08 3.76
C PHE A 474 -15.53 13.39 3.41
N ARG A 475 -16.68 13.66 4.04
CA ARG A 475 -17.23 15.02 4.05
C ARG A 475 -16.28 15.90 4.86
N GLY A 476 -15.37 16.58 4.19
CA GLY A 476 -14.41 17.52 4.79
C GLY A 476 -15.04 18.66 5.60
N GLU A 477 -16.37 18.78 5.59
CA GLU A 477 -17.17 19.80 6.25
C GLU A 477 -18.03 19.26 7.41
N TYR A 478 -17.84 18.03 7.90
CA TYR A 478 -18.54 17.56 9.11
C TYR A 478 -17.87 18.04 10.41
N THR A 479 -17.40 19.28 10.45
CA THR A 479 -17.70 20.09 11.63
C THR A 479 -19.14 20.51 11.45
N MET A 480 -20.09 19.84 12.11
CA MET A 480 -21.34 20.54 12.43
C MET A 480 -20.87 21.87 13.01
N ASP A 481 -21.12 22.95 12.29
CA ASP A 481 -20.78 24.28 12.77
C ASP A 481 -21.33 24.34 14.19
N PHE A 482 -20.59 24.85 15.17
CA PHE A 482 -21.04 24.79 16.57
C PHE A 482 -22.47 25.36 16.71
N MET A 483 -22.81 26.32 15.84
CA MET A 483 -24.14 26.85 15.64
C MET A 483 -25.16 25.85 15.09
N GLU A 484 -24.80 25.00 14.14
CA GLU A 484 -25.64 23.92 13.61
C GLU A 484 -25.88 22.80 14.65
N PHE A 485 -24.89 22.52 15.51
CA PHE A 485 -25.06 21.66 16.69
C PHE A 485 -26.01 22.26 17.72
N ILE A 486 -25.84 23.53 18.09
CA ILE A 486 -26.77 24.21 18.99
C ILE A 486 -28.18 24.29 18.38
N ARG A 487 -28.31 24.58 17.08
CA ARG A 487 -29.59 24.55 16.36
C ARG A 487 -30.24 23.17 16.36
N SER A 488 -29.46 22.09 16.29
CA SER A 488 -29.97 20.72 16.39
C SER A 488 -30.44 20.35 17.80
N LEU A 489 -29.88 20.98 18.83
CA LEU A 489 -30.26 20.77 20.23
C LEU A 489 -31.51 21.57 20.63
N ASN A 490 -31.66 22.79 20.11
CA ASN A 490 -32.84 23.65 20.30
C ASN A 490 -33.36 24.17 18.96
N PRO A 491 -34.11 23.37 18.19
CA PRO A 491 -34.64 23.78 16.89
C PRO A 491 -35.57 24.99 16.97
N ASN A 492 -36.29 25.14 18.09
CA ASN A 492 -37.31 26.17 18.29
C ASN A 492 -36.74 27.58 18.49
N ASP A 493 -35.47 27.72 18.88
CA ASP A 493 -34.83 29.02 19.15
C ASP A 493 -34.37 29.73 17.86
N TYR A 494 -34.47 29.07 16.69
CA TYR A 494 -33.92 29.55 15.41
C TYR A 494 -34.94 29.53 14.26
N VAL A 495 -36.23 29.41 14.55
CA VAL A 495 -37.31 29.26 13.54
C VAL A 495 -37.55 30.56 12.75
N GLU A 496 -37.18 31.73 13.27
CA GLU A 496 -37.55 33.02 12.68
C GLU A 496 -36.66 33.49 11.50
N GLU A 497 -35.50 32.87 11.25
CA GLU A 497 -34.59 33.33 10.16
C GLU A 497 -34.89 32.72 8.78
N VAL A 498 -35.61 31.60 8.70
CA VAL A 498 -35.84 30.89 7.43
C VAL A 498 -36.93 31.54 6.58
N GLU A 499 -37.98 32.09 7.21
CA GLU A 499 -39.10 32.72 6.46
C GLU A 499 -38.70 34.06 5.80
N SER A 500 -37.66 34.75 6.29
CA SER A 500 -37.24 36.04 5.70
C SER A 500 -36.35 35.91 4.46
N LYS A 501 -35.69 34.75 4.24
CA LYS A 501 -34.81 34.52 3.08
C LYS A 501 -35.49 33.85 1.90
N GLU A 502 -36.53 33.05 2.13
CA GLU A 502 -37.25 32.38 1.04
C GLU A 502 -38.04 33.34 0.15
N HIS A 503 -38.42 34.53 0.64
CA HIS A 503 -39.19 35.49 -0.15
C HIS A 503 -38.36 36.50 -0.98
N SER A 504 -37.03 36.60 -0.79
CA SER A 504 -36.19 37.52 -1.59
C SER A 504 -35.17 36.83 -2.51
N GLY A 505 -34.89 35.53 -2.33
CA GLY A 505 -33.86 34.81 -3.11
C GLY A 505 -34.38 34.11 -4.38
N TYR A 506 -35.66 33.76 -4.44
CA TYR A 506 -36.16 32.86 -5.49
C TYR A 506 -36.37 33.54 -6.87
N GLN A 507 -36.36 34.88 -6.93
CA GLN A 507 -36.53 35.63 -8.19
C GLN A 507 -35.22 36.11 -8.83
N ALA A 508 -34.07 36.02 -8.16
CA ALA A 508 -32.80 36.54 -8.68
C ALA A 508 -31.87 35.44 -9.26
N GLU A 509 -31.84 34.23 -8.68
CA GLU A 509 -30.83 33.21 -9.06
C GLU A 509 -31.23 32.31 -10.25
N THR A 510 -32.49 32.32 -10.64
CA THR A 510 -32.98 31.54 -11.81
C THR A 510 -32.75 32.23 -13.16
N SER A 511 -32.42 33.53 -13.17
CA SER A 511 -32.08 34.29 -14.38
C SER A 511 -30.62 34.09 -14.80
N ASP A 512 -29.69 34.15 -13.85
CA ASP A 512 -28.25 34.18 -14.17
C ASP A 512 -27.65 32.78 -14.39
N SER A 513 -28.18 31.75 -13.73
CA SER A 513 -27.71 30.37 -13.88
C SER A 513 -28.06 29.73 -15.25
N ILE A 514 -29.12 30.19 -15.92
CA ILE A 514 -29.51 29.71 -17.25
C ILE A 514 -28.75 30.43 -18.37
N GLN A 515 -28.30 31.68 -18.17
CA GLN A 515 -27.47 32.37 -19.16
C GLN A 515 -26.02 31.88 -19.19
N ASP A 516 -25.47 31.45 -18.06
CA ASP A 516 -24.06 31.02 -17.97
C ASP A 516 -23.83 29.60 -18.57
N LEU A 517 -24.87 28.78 -18.63
CA LEU A 517 -24.85 27.47 -19.29
C LEU A 517 -24.92 27.55 -20.83
N ARG A 518 -25.38 28.66 -21.42
CA ARG A 518 -25.40 28.86 -22.89
C ARG A 518 -24.10 29.41 -23.46
N LYS A 519 -23.20 29.97 -22.63
CA LYS A 519 -21.90 30.51 -23.09
C LYS A 519 -20.75 29.51 -23.08
N ARG A 520 -20.94 28.31 -22.52
CA ARG A 520 -19.91 27.26 -22.46
C ARG A 520 -20.08 26.14 -23.51
N SER A 521 -21.00 26.30 -24.46
CA SER A 521 -21.22 25.36 -25.57
C SER A 521 -21.14 26.03 -26.96
N ALA A 522 -20.29 27.05 -27.11
CA ALA A 522 -19.92 27.63 -28.40
C ALA A 522 -18.39 27.61 -28.55
#